data_AF-A0A0B1S898-F1
#
_entry.id   AF-A0A0B1S898-F1
#
_cell.length_a   1.000
_cell.length_b   1.000
_cell.length_c   1.000
_cell.angle_alpha   90.00
_cell.angle_beta   90.00
_cell.angle_gamma   90.00
#
_symmetry.space_group_name_H-M   'P 1'
#
loop_
_entity.id
_entity.type
_entity.pdbx_description
1 polymer ?
#
loop_
_entity_poly.entity_id
_entity_poly.type
_entity_poly.pdbx_seq_one_letter_code
_entity_poly.pdbx_strand_id
1 'polypeptide(L)'
;MNDTIRQAFLNKHNQFRSSVARGLEPDKAGGKAPKAAKMLKMIYDCDVENSAMKHAAKCVFKHSTDRKNLGENIFMTSAPKYDKKKAAEWASQSWWSELKTNGVGQGK
;
A
#
# COMPACT_ATOMS: atom_id res chain seq x y z
N MET A 1 12.99 10.05 6.03
CA MET A 1 12.09 9.04 6.62
C MET A 1 12.67 8.61 7.96
N ASN A 2 11.88 8.06 8.89
CA ASN A 2 12.41 7.43 10.11
C ASN A 2 11.81 6.02 10.27
N ASP A 3 12.38 5.22 11.16
CA ASP A 3 12.05 3.80 11.26
C ASP A 3 10.60 3.54 11.70
N THR A 4 10.01 4.43 12.51
CA THR A 4 8.62 4.26 12.93
C THR A 4 7.64 4.40 11.76
N ILE A 5 7.92 5.29 10.80
CA ILE A 5 7.12 5.45 9.59
C ILE A 5 7.36 4.27 8.63
N ARG A 6 8.62 3.85 8.44
CA ARG A 6 8.97 2.66 7.62
C ARG A 6 8.24 1.43 8.12
N GLN A 7 8.27 1.21 9.43
CA GLN A 7 7.61 0.08 10.08
C GLN A 7 6.10 0.15 9.96
N ALA A 8 5.50 1.35 10.01
CA ALA A 8 4.07 1.52 9.81
C ALA A 8 3.62 1.05 8.42
N PHE A 9 4.33 1.48 7.36
CA PHE A 9 4.08 0.98 6.00
C PHE A 9 4.26 -0.54 5.91
N LEU A 10 5.42 -1.04 6.33
CA LEU A 10 5.77 -2.46 6.17
C LEU A 10 4.79 -3.37 6.93
N ASN A 11 4.44 -3.00 8.16
CA ASN A 11 3.51 -3.77 8.98
C ASN A 11 2.12 -3.79 8.35
N LYS A 12 1.59 -2.63 7.91
CA LYS A 12 0.26 -2.60 7.31
C LYS A 12 0.18 -3.43 6.04
N HIS A 13 1.16 -3.30 5.15
CA HIS A 13 1.21 -4.12 3.93
C HIS A 13 1.25 -5.61 4.25
N ASN A 14 2.13 -6.05 5.16
CA ASN A 14 2.23 -7.47 5.51
C ASN A 14 1.01 -8.00 6.29
N GLN A 15 0.36 -7.16 7.12
CA GLN A 15 -0.91 -7.50 7.78
C GLN A 15 -2.00 -7.77 6.75
N PHE A 16 -2.18 -6.87 5.79
CA PHE A 16 -3.16 -7.02 4.71
C PHE A 16 -2.86 -8.23 3.82
N ARG A 17 -1.59 -8.41 3.40
CA ARG A 17 -1.14 -9.57 2.63
C ARG A 17 -1.40 -10.90 3.35
N SER A 18 -1.15 -10.95 4.66
CA SER A 18 -1.45 -12.13 5.48
C SER A 18 -2.95 -12.39 5.59
N SER A 19 -3.75 -11.34 5.74
CA SER A 19 -5.21 -11.44 5.86
C SER A 19 -5.86 -11.95 4.56
N VAL A 20 -5.50 -11.35 3.42
CA VAL A 20 -6.01 -11.79 2.11
C VAL A 20 -5.55 -13.19 1.77
N ALA A 21 -4.30 -13.55 2.09
CA ALA A 21 -3.78 -14.88 1.80
C ALA A 21 -4.54 -15.99 2.56
N ARG A 22 -5.09 -15.68 3.73
CA ARG A 22 -5.93 -16.60 4.52
C ARG A 22 -7.41 -16.58 4.10
N GLY A 23 -7.78 -15.77 3.10
CA GLY A 23 -9.15 -15.63 2.63
C GLY A 23 -10.06 -14.95 3.65
N LEU A 24 -9.53 -13.96 4.37
CA LEU A 24 -10.29 -13.26 5.42
C LEU A 24 -10.86 -11.91 4.97
N GLU A 25 -10.37 -11.38 3.86
CA GLU A 25 -10.65 -10.02 3.40
C GLU A 25 -11.93 -9.99 2.55
N PRO A 26 -12.92 -9.15 2.91
CA PRO A 26 -14.17 -9.07 2.17
C PRO A 26 -13.96 -8.41 0.79
N ASP A 27 -14.62 -8.97 -0.22
CA ASP A 27 -14.60 -8.46 -1.59
C ASP A 27 -15.99 -7.95 -1.96
N LYS A 28 -16.08 -6.74 -2.52
CA LYS A 28 -17.38 -6.17 -2.94
C LYS A 28 -18.06 -7.01 -4.02
N ALA A 29 -17.32 -7.72 -4.84
CA ALA A 29 -17.85 -8.61 -5.85
C ALA A 29 -18.59 -9.84 -5.25
N GLY A 30 -18.49 -10.04 -3.93
CA GLY A 30 -19.20 -11.06 -3.19
C GLY A 30 -18.26 -11.95 -2.38
N GLY A 31 -18.65 -12.25 -1.15
CA GLY A 31 -17.89 -13.11 -0.25
C GLY A 31 -16.56 -12.50 0.18
N LYS A 32 -15.49 -13.31 0.09
CA LYS A 32 -14.13 -12.93 0.46
C LYS A 32 -13.17 -13.19 -0.69
N ALA A 33 -12.08 -12.43 -0.74
CA ALA A 33 -10.99 -12.69 -1.67
C ALA A 33 -10.45 -14.12 -1.47
N PRO A 34 -10.04 -14.81 -2.55
CA PRO A 34 -9.56 -16.18 -2.48
C PRO A 34 -8.25 -16.28 -1.69
N LYS A 35 -8.00 -17.46 -1.11
CA LYS A 35 -6.73 -17.75 -0.43
C LYS A 35 -5.58 -17.68 -1.43
N ALA A 36 -4.43 -17.18 -0.97
CA ALA A 36 -3.23 -17.14 -1.78
C ALA A 36 -2.26 -18.25 -1.37
N ALA A 37 -1.89 -19.11 -2.32
CA ALA A 37 -1.01 -20.26 -2.04
C ALA A 37 0.45 -19.86 -1.74
N LYS A 38 0.92 -18.72 -2.29
CA LYS A 38 2.34 -18.30 -2.25
C LYS A 38 2.50 -16.79 -2.06
N MET A 39 1.77 -16.21 -1.09
CA MET A 39 1.88 -14.78 -0.79
C MET A 39 3.20 -14.47 -0.09
N LEU A 40 4.14 -13.84 -0.80
CA LEU A 40 5.45 -13.48 -0.25
C LEU A 40 5.35 -12.42 0.85
N LYS A 41 6.21 -12.50 1.87
CA LYS A 41 6.35 -11.44 2.87
C LYS A 41 7.19 -10.30 2.29
N MET A 42 6.70 -9.08 2.38
CA MET A 42 7.48 -7.90 2.00
C MET A 42 8.58 -7.63 3.03
N ILE A 43 9.71 -7.14 2.55
CA ILE A 43 10.79 -6.54 3.34
C ILE A 43 10.90 -5.07 2.98
N TYR A 44 11.46 -4.26 3.87
CA TYR A 44 11.75 -2.86 3.57
C TYR A 44 13.03 -2.76 2.76
N ASP A 45 13.03 -1.90 1.74
CA ASP A 45 14.17 -1.67 0.87
C ASP A 45 14.46 -0.16 0.77
N CYS A 46 15.67 0.23 1.13
CA CYS A 46 16.08 1.64 1.16
C CYS A 46 16.23 2.25 -0.24
N ASP A 47 16.58 1.47 -1.27
CA ASP A 47 16.71 1.98 -2.64
C ASP A 47 15.32 2.26 -3.23
N VAL A 48 14.34 1.42 -2.90
CA VAL A 48 12.92 1.68 -3.22
C VAL A 48 12.41 2.93 -2.48
N GLU A 49 12.75 3.11 -1.19
CA GLU A 49 12.44 4.35 -0.46
C GLU A 49 13.05 5.58 -1.15
N ASN A 50 14.32 5.51 -1.54
CA ASN A 50 15.02 6.62 -2.20
C ASN A 50 14.34 7.01 -3.52
N SER A 51 13.92 6.01 -4.32
CA SER A 51 13.13 6.26 -5.54
C SER A 51 11.81 6.94 -5.23
N ALA A 52 11.06 6.46 -4.23
CA ALA A 52 9.78 7.05 -3.82
C ALA A 52 9.96 8.48 -3.28
N MET A 53 11.03 8.73 -2.50
CA MET A 53 11.31 10.03 -1.91
C MET A 53 11.71 11.07 -2.95
N LYS A 54 12.50 10.68 -3.96
CA LYS A 54 12.84 11.55 -5.10
C LYS A 54 11.59 12.03 -5.82
N HIS A 55 10.58 11.18 -5.96
CA HIS A 55 9.30 11.56 -6.55
C HIS A 55 8.44 12.42 -5.61
N ALA A 56 8.27 12.00 -4.36
CA ALA A 56 7.48 12.73 -3.36
C ALA A 56 7.99 14.16 -3.13
N ALA A 57 9.31 14.37 -3.17
CA ALA A 57 9.95 15.68 -3.02
C ALA A 57 9.62 16.67 -4.15
N LYS A 58 9.13 16.21 -5.30
CA LYS A 58 8.66 17.08 -6.39
C LYS A 58 7.33 17.77 -6.03
N CYS A 59 6.62 17.28 -5.02
CA CYS A 59 5.34 17.82 -4.55
C CYS A 59 4.27 17.95 -5.65
N VAL A 60 4.29 17.06 -6.66
CA VAL A 60 3.25 16.99 -7.70
C VAL A 60 2.49 15.67 -7.54
N PHE A 61 1.17 15.76 -7.34
CA PHE A 61 0.32 14.58 -7.19
C PHE A 61 0.02 13.95 -8.57
N LYS A 62 0.99 13.17 -9.06
CA LYS A 62 0.92 12.35 -10.27
C LYS A 62 1.84 11.15 -10.12
N HIS A 63 1.67 10.13 -10.95
CA HIS A 63 2.61 9.01 -10.96
C HIS A 63 4.00 9.40 -11.51
N SER A 64 5.05 8.78 -10.98
CA SER A 64 6.42 8.94 -11.51
C SER A 64 6.60 8.25 -12.88
N THR A 65 7.49 8.79 -13.70
CA THR A 65 7.90 8.20 -14.98
C THR A 65 9.32 7.64 -14.94
N ASP A 66 10.11 7.99 -13.92
CA ASP A 66 11.54 7.68 -13.79
C ASP A 66 11.84 6.49 -12.86
N ARG A 67 10.87 5.60 -12.62
CA ARG A 67 11.02 4.39 -11.81
C ARG A 67 11.32 3.16 -12.68
N LYS A 68 12.47 2.51 -12.50
CA LYS A 68 12.85 1.31 -13.27
C LYS A 68 12.29 0.06 -12.59
N ASN A 69 11.32 -0.60 -13.23
CA ASN A 69 10.73 -1.88 -12.80
C ASN A 69 10.10 -1.87 -11.39
N LEU A 70 9.60 -0.72 -10.94
CA LEU A 70 8.88 -0.58 -9.66
C LEU A 70 7.41 -0.23 -9.92
N GLY A 71 6.51 -0.87 -9.17
CA GLY A 71 5.14 -0.39 -9.02
C GLY A 71 5.09 0.88 -8.17
N GLU A 72 3.96 1.59 -8.16
CA GLU A 72 3.79 2.79 -7.33
C GLU A 72 2.33 2.99 -6.96
N ASN A 73 2.08 3.25 -5.68
CA ASN A 73 0.85 3.86 -5.20
C ASN A 73 1.17 5.27 -4.70
N ILE A 74 0.24 6.21 -4.90
CA ILE A 74 0.35 7.58 -4.41
C ILE A 74 -0.86 7.94 -3.54
N PHE A 75 -0.64 8.80 -2.55
CA PHE A 75 -1.66 9.28 -1.64
C PHE A 75 -1.35 10.73 -1.26
N MET A 76 -2.38 11.54 -1.05
CA MET A 76 -2.25 12.90 -0.54
C MET A 76 -3.38 13.22 0.44
N THR A 77 -3.14 14.19 1.31
CA THR A 77 -4.14 14.78 2.19
C THR A 77 -4.01 16.29 2.14
N SER A 78 -5.13 17.00 2.31
CA SER A 78 -5.15 18.46 2.43
C SER A 78 -4.73 18.96 3.82
N ALA A 79 -4.64 18.06 4.81
CA ALA A 79 -4.25 18.42 6.17
C ALA A 79 -2.78 18.89 6.22
N PRO A 80 -2.50 20.15 6.61
CA PRO A 80 -1.15 20.67 6.64
C PRO A 80 -0.34 20.00 7.75
N LYS A 81 0.95 19.73 7.48
CA LYS A 81 1.91 19.16 8.45
C LYS A 81 1.39 17.91 9.18
N TYR A 82 0.58 17.10 8.50
CA TYR A 82 -0.01 15.90 9.08
C TYR A 82 1.09 14.92 9.54
N ASP A 83 0.80 14.19 10.63
CA ASP A 83 1.73 13.20 11.16
C ASP A 83 2.05 12.13 10.11
N LYS A 84 3.33 11.93 9.83
CA LYS A 84 3.76 11.07 8.73
C LYS A 84 3.47 9.60 8.99
N LYS A 85 3.46 9.16 10.25
CA LYS A 85 3.13 7.77 10.61
C LYS A 85 1.64 7.52 10.39
N LYS A 86 0.78 8.42 10.86
CA LYS A 86 -0.67 8.37 10.59
C LYS A 86 -0.96 8.47 9.09
N ALA A 87 -0.23 9.31 8.35
CA ALA A 87 -0.35 9.38 6.89
C ALA A 87 -0.01 8.03 6.23
N ALA A 88 1.05 7.36 6.69
CA ALA A 88 1.44 6.05 6.18
C ALA A 88 0.36 4.96 6.42
N GLU A 89 -0.19 4.94 7.63
CA GLU A 89 -1.28 4.03 7.99
C GLU A 89 -2.55 4.31 7.17
N TRP A 90 -2.91 5.59 7.01
CA TRP A 90 -4.08 6.00 6.23
C TRP A 90 -3.91 5.70 4.75
N ALA A 91 -2.78 6.07 4.14
CA ALA A 91 -2.48 5.78 2.74
C ALA A 91 -2.62 4.28 2.45
N SER A 92 -1.97 3.45 3.29
CA SER A 92 -2.02 1.99 3.16
C SER A 92 -3.45 1.45 3.27
N GLN A 93 -4.24 1.97 4.21
CA GLN A 93 -5.64 1.57 4.38
C GLN A 93 -6.51 2.04 3.21
N SER A 94 -6.25 3.23 2.67
CA SER A 94 -6.98 3.79 1.53
C SER A 94 -6.82 2.89 0.31
N TRP A 95 -5.59 2.56 -0.07
CA TRP A 95 -5.33 1.65 -1.20
C TRP A 95 -5.92 0.26 -0.95
N TRP A 96 -5.78 -0.28 0.26
CA TRP A 96 -6.35 -1.58 0.60
C TRP A 96 -7.89 -1.62 0.53
N SER A 97 -8.54 -0.50 0.88
CA SER A 97 -10.01 -0.42 0.91
C SER A 97 -10.67 -0.56 -0.46
N GLU A 98 -9.91 -0.45 -1.55
CA GLU A 98 -10.40 -0.64 -2.92
C GLU A 98 -10.98 -2.05 -3.12
N LEU A 99 -10.43 -3.08 -2.48
CA LEU A 99 -10.99 -4.45 -2.54
C LEU A 99 -12.43 -4.49 -2.00
N LYS A 100 -12.68 -3.83 -0.87
CA LYS A 100 -14.01 -3.77 -0.24
C LYS A 100 -14.94 -2.76 -0.93
N THR A 101 -14.38 -1.78 -1.64
CA THR A 101 -15.14 -0.64 -2.21
C THR A 101 -15.48 -0.83 -3.69
N ASN A 102 -14.62 -1.50 -4.44
CA ASN A 102 -14.75 -1.71 -5.88
C ASN A 102 -14.95 -3.19 -6.19
N GLY A 103 -14.23 -4.05 -5.47
CA GLY A 103 -14.24 -5.49 -5.67
C GLY A 103 -13.38 -5.94 -6.83
N VAL A 104 -12.99 -7.21 -6.80
CA VAL A 104 -12.18 -7.85 -7.85
C VAL A 104 -12.92 -9.06 -8.41
N GLY A 105 -13.53 -9.87 -7.53
CA GLY A 105 -14.21 -11.10 -7.89
C GLY A 105 -13.29 -12.32 -7.87
N GLN A 106 -13.89 -13.50 -8.05
CA GLN A 106 -13.13 -14.74 -8.12
C GLN A 106 -12.48 -14.84 -9.51
N GLY A 107 -11.20 -15.24 -9.54
CA GLY A 107 -10.52 -15.57 -10.80
C GLY A 107 -11.27 -16.71 -11.51
N LYS A 108 -11.45 -16.56 -12.82
CA LYS A 108 -11.95 -17.65 -13.68
C LYS A 108 -10.88 -18.72 -13.86
#